data_AF-A0AAE1JB44-F1
#
_entry.id   AF-A0AAE1JB44-F1
#
_cell.length_a   1.000
_cell.length_b   1.000
_cell.length_c   1.000
_cell.angle_alpha   90.00
_cell.angle_beta   90.00
_cell.angle_gamma   90.00
#
_symmetry.space_group_name_H-M   'P 1'
#
loop_
_entity.id
_entity.type
_entity.pdbx_description
1 polymer ?
#
loop_
_entity_poly.entity_id
_entity_poly.type
_entity_poly.pdbx_seq_one_letter_code
_entity_poly.pdbx_strand_id
1 'polypeptide(L)'
;MDKSTDEIAFRKRSLIDALRDSESDPESFEQPYDSAPDALLNRLTRVRMILGALDKQIKDFSSKIKDVIKNKSKDEDDRASKLETHFRSEYAGATLGIEFAKKKQDEVLLERQLAWRERNTRVISQLELEERYRALNRRYSSAGGDLWRSSNKKLRLENPTAIMSMQLDSNQSAASKIPELLLPLYRTSDGLDDRRKPSNWISDVIEYYSANPEYHGKVVTEYVSIGWCHATGTWYRFDQRVGCIIPFLIAANKLEELIFGSSSESVQHPVNALLLGGGVRALLESYKLVIVPADNSETPIKRWRTDLLFPSMKDYCCGYDENSNKIYFKDIDGKELSFLGERRPSPRFLYFHFIMALIRLKDRGSDGWQQIWARYYEQRPFPPANNYMRNAMIKALATYFEGADMKVVESWISDQGFDTQIQIQDNQAKELARRVHRIVDVDTTIERDDKFEELWDTYGDTDDEE
;
A
#
# COMPACT_ATOMS: atom_id res chain seq x y z
N MET A 1 -28.02 35.75 30.48
CA MET A 1 -26.84 34.94 30.15
C MET A 1 -26.75 34.58 28.65
N ASP A 2 -27.59 35.14 27.75
CA ASP A 2 -27.64 34.74 26.33
C ASP A 2 -26.70 35.44 25.35
N LYS A 3 -25.97 36.50 25.75
CA LYS A 3 -25.16 37.27 24.77
C LYS A 3 -23.91 36.56 24.26
N SER A 4 -23.42 35.54 24.97
CA SER A 4 -22.19 34.82 24.60
C SER A 4 -22.40 33.76 23.51
N THR A 5 -23.60 33.15 23.49
CA THR A 5 -23.97 32.09 22.54
C THR A 5 -24.23 32.63 21.15
N ASP A 6 -24.83 33.83 21.04
CA ASP A 6 -25.10 34.47 19.75
C ASP A 6 -23.83 35.00 19.06
N GLU A 7 -22.83 35.45 19.82
CA GLU A 7 -21.58 35.95 19.24
C GLU A 7 -20.74 34.81 18.60
N ILE A 8 -20.77 33.62 19.20
CA ILE A 8 -20.10 32.44 18.66
C ILE A 8 -20.82 31.93 17.39
N ALA A 9 -22.16 31.95 17.38
CA ALA A 9 -22.94 31.57 16.21
C ALA A 9 -22.77 32.55 15.04
N PHE A 10 -22.69 33.85 15.32
CA PHE A 10 -22.51 34.90 14.33
C PHE A 10 -21.11 34.86 13.67
N ARG A 11 -20.04 34.68 14.46
CA ARG A 11 -18.68 34.51 13.91
C ARG A 11 -18.54 33.23 13.09
N LYS A 12 -19.29 32.17 13.43
CA LYS A 12 -19.35 30.93 12.64
C LYS A 12 -19.98 31.18 11.25
N ARG A 13 -21.10 31.92 11.19
CA ARG A 13 -21.81 32.20 9.92
C ARG A 13 -20.96 33.02 8.95
N SER A 14 -20.36 34.11 9.44
CA SER A 14 -19.53 34.99 8.60
C SER A 14 -18.29 34.30 8.03
N LEU A 15 -17.75 33.28 8.70
CA LEU A 15 -16.59 32.52 8.20
C LEU A 15 -17.01 31.37 7.27
N ILE A 16 -18.16 30.72 7.54
CA ILE A 16 -18.74 29.71 6.65
C ILE A 16 -19.10 30.33 5.31
N ASP A 17 -19.65 31.55 5.29
CA ASP A 17 -19.96 32.25 4.05
C ASP A 17 -18.69 32.64 3.27
N ALA A 18 -17.58 32.98 3.95
CA ALA A 18 -16.27 33.21 3.33
C ALA A 18 -15.58 31.92 2.82
N LEU A 19 -16.02 30.75 3.31
CA LEU A 19 -15.49 29.43 2.92
C LEU A 19 -16.33 28.77 1.83
N ARG A 20 -17.63 29.11 1.71
CA ARG A 20 -18.54 28.56 0.70
C ARG A 20 -18.20 29.02 -0.72
N ASP A 21 -17.59 30.20 -0.85
CA ASP A 21 -17.04 30.70 -2.13
C ASP A 21 -15.69 30.03 -2.52
N SER A 22 -15.20 29.08 -1.71
CA SER A 22 -13.95 28.32 -1.96
C SER A 22 -14.17 26.83 -2.22
N GLU A 23 -15.41 26.33 -2.15
CA GLU A 23 -15.76 24.96 -2.58
C GLU A 23 -16.04 24.95 -4.09
N SER A 24 -14.98 25.04 -4.90
CA SER A 24 -15.03 24.54 -6.27
C SER A 24 -15.07 23.01 -6.24
N ASP A 25 -15.79 22.42 -7.20
CA ASP A 25 -15.95 20.98 -7.39
C ASP A 25 -14.63 20.20 -7.21
N PRO A 26 -14.66 18.93 -6.77
CA PRO A 26 -13.46 18.10 -6.69
C PRO A 26 -12.89 17.92 -8.11
N GLU A 27 -11.95 18.79 -8.46
CA GLU A 27 -11.17 18.76 -9.69
C GLU A 27 -10.59 17.36 -9.85
N SER A 28 -11.00 16.70 -10.92
CA SER A 28 -10.31 15.53 -11.44
C SER A 28 -8.84 15.88 -11.61
N PHE A 29 -7.98 14.96 -11.18
CA PHE A 29 -6.52 15.01 -11.25
C PHE A 29 -6.00 14.92 -12.71
N GLU A 30 -6.64 15.64 -13.64
CA GLU A 30 -6.14 15.82 -14.99
C GLU A 30 -4.93 16.77 -14.97
N GLN A 31 -4.05 16.54 -15.93
CA GLN A 31 -2.68 17.05 -16.04
C GLN A 31 -2.44 18.51 -15.62
N PRO A 32 -1.21 18.86 -15.19
CA PRO A 32 -0.87 20.19 -14.71
C PRO A 32 -0.96 21.21 -15.85
N TYR A 33 -2.11 21.85 -16.00
CA TYR A 33 -2.25 23.04 -16.81
C TYR A 33 -1.33 24.15 -16.26
N ASP A 34 -0.81 24.97 -17.17
CA ASP A 34 0.05 26.14 -16.99
C ASP A 34 -0.56 27.22 -16.09
N SER A 35 -0.88 26.92 -14.84
CA SER A 35 -1.18 27.97 -13.86
C SER A 35 0.08 28.81 -13.70
N ALA A 36 0.00 30.13 -13.86
CA ALA A 36 1.17 31.00 -13.71
C ALA A 36 1.89 30.72 -12.36
N PRO A 37 3.24 30.78 -12.29
CA PRO A 37 4.00 30.54 -11.06
C PRO A 37 3.43 31.29 -9.84
N ASP A 38 2.97 32.51 -10.07
CA ASP A 38 2.37 33.38 -9.07
C ASP A 38 1.08 32.80 -8.47
N ALA A 39 0.30 32.02 -9.22
CA ALA A 39 -0.96 31.46 -8.76
C ALA A 39 -0.75 30.39 -7.67
N LEU A 40 0.23 29.50 -7.83
CA LEU A 40 0.54 28.47 -6.83
C LEU A 40 1.12 29.09 -5.55
N LEU A 41 2.01 30.07 -5.69
CA LEU A 41 2.59 30.77 -4.54
C LEU A 41 1.54 31.57 -3.76
N ASN A 42 0.63 32.25 -4.47
CA ASN A 42 -0.51 32.95 -3.86
C ASN A 42 -1.44 31.96 -3.12
N ARG A 43 -1.74 30.81 -3.74
CA ARG A 43 -2.56 29.76 -3.11
C ARG A 43 -1.89 29.20 -1.85
N LEU A 44 -0.59 28.91 -1.90
CA LEU A 44 0.18 28.45 -0.74
C LEU A 44 0.18 29.49 0.39
N THR A 45 0.37 30.76 0.05
CA THR A 45 0.33 31.88 1.00
C THR A 45 -1.04 31.98 1.68
N ARG A 46 -2.12 31.86 0.92
CA ARG A 46 -3.50 31.84 1.46
C ARG A 46 -3.72 30.65 2.40
N VAL A 47 -3.27 29.45 2.04
CA VAL A 47 -3.37 28.26 2.89
C VAL A 47 -2.60 28.46 4.21
N ARG A 48 -1.40 29.05 4.17
CA ARG A 48 -0.61 29.35 5.38
C ARG A 48 -1.29 30.36 6.30
N MET A 49 -1.93 31.40 5.75
CA MET A 49 -2.72 32.35 6.54
C MET A 49 -3.90 31.66 7.24
N ILE A 50 -4.63 30.80 6.52
CA ILE A 50 -5.75 30.02 7.09
C ILE A 50 -5.25 29.11 8.22
N LEU A 51 -4.12 28.42 8.02
CA LEU A 51 -3.50 27.58 9.04
C LEU A 51 -3.14 28.37 10.30
N GLY A 52 -2.58 29.58 10.15
CA GLY A 52 -2.28 30.45 11.29
C GLY A 52 -3.53 30.86 12.07
N ALA A 53 -4.63 31.16 11.37
CA ALA A 53 -5.91 31.49 12.01
C ALA A 53 -6.52 30.28 12.75
N LEU A 54 -6.52 29.10 12.12
CA LEU A 54 -7.03 27.86 12.73
C LEU A 54 -6.23 27.43 13.96
N ASP A 55 -4.88 27.52 13.92
CA ASP A 55 -4.03 27.20 15.07
C ASP A 55 -4.35 28.10 16.27
N LYS A 56 -4.53 29.42 16.03
CA LYS A 56 -4.95 30.35 17.08
C LYS A 56 -6.31 29.96 17.66
N GLN A 57 -7.29 29.64 16.81
CA GLN A 57 -8.61 29.20 17.28
C GLN A 57 -8.53 27.92 18.11
N ILE A 58 -7.75 26.91 17.69
CA ILE A 58 -7.56 25.66 18.44
C ILE A 58 -6.94 25.94 19.81
N LYS A 59 -5.94 26.82 19.89
CA LYS A 59 -5.29 27.22 21.15
C LYS A 59 -6.26 27.93 22.09
N ASP A 60 -7.00 28.91 21.58
CA ASP A 60 -8.04 29.64 22.32
C ASP A 60 -9.16 28.71 22.80
N PHE A 61 -9.48 27.69 22.02
CA PHE A 61 -10.47 26.69 22.39
C PHE A 61 -9.95 25.74 23.48
N SER A 62 -8.69 25.32 23.38
CA SER A 62 -8.02 24.46 24.36
C SER A 62 -7.90 25.14 25.73
N SER A 63 -7.59 26.45 25.77
CA SER A 63 -7.55 27.21 27.03
C SER A 63 -8.93 27.28 27.69
N LYS A 64 -9.98 27.61 26.93
CA LYS A 64 -11.37 27.63 27.44
C LYS A 64 -11.81 26.29 28.02
N ILE A 65 -11.48 25.17 27.36
CA ILE A 65 -11.77 23.83 27.89
C ILE A 65 -11.07 23.61 29.24
N LYS A 66 -9.79 23.99 29.36
CA LYS A 66 -9.04 23.84 30.62
C LYS A 66 -9.68 24.65 31.75
N ASP A 67 -10.14 25.87 31.46
CA ASP A 67 -10.79 26.73 32.45
C ASP A 67 -12.12 26.14 32.93
N VAL A 68 -12.93 25.59 32.01
CA VAL A 68 -14.18 24.88 32.34
C VAL A 68 -13.92 23.66 33.22
N ILE A 69 -12.87 22.88 32.92
CA ILE A 69 -12.50 21.69 33.70
C ILE A 69 -11.99 22.06 35.11
N LYS A 70 -11.28 23.19 35.25
CA LYS A 70 -10.73 23.65 36.52
C LYS A 70 -11.81 24.16 37.47
N ASN A 71 -12.87 24.77 36.94
CA ASN A 71 -13.95 25.39 37.72
C ASN A 71 -15.04 24.39 38.17
N LYS A 72 -14.66 23.18 38.64
CA LYS A 72 -15.61 22.19 39.18
C LYS A 72 -16.32 22.72 40.45
N SER A 73 -17.44 23.43 40.29
CA SER A 73 -18.35 23.75 41.40
C SER A 73 -18.94 22.46 42.00
N LYS A 74 -19.27 22.50 43.29
CA LYS A 74 -19.77 21.35 44.07
C LYS A 74 -21.26 21.04 43.84
N ASP A 75 -21.99 21.86 43.09
CA ASP A 75 -23.43 21.67 42.91
C ASP A 75 -23.75 20.57 41.89
N GLU A 76 -24.61 19.62 42.28
CA GLU A 76 -25.01 18.49 41.45
C GLU A 76 -25.88 18.89 40.25
N ASP A 77 -26.75 19.90 40.39
CA ASP A 77 -27.60 20.39 39.29
C ASP A 77 -26.78 21.04 38.16
N ASP A 78 -25.57 21.51 38.46
CA ASP A 78 -24.63 22.08 37.48
C ASP A 78 -23.86 21.00 36.70
N ARG A 79 -24.00 19.72 37.07
CA ARG A 79 -23.23 18.63 36.47
C ARG A 79 -23.67 18.29 35.04
N ALA A 80 -24.97 18.31 34.76
CA ALA A 80 -25.51 18.01 33.43
C ALA A 80 -25.14 19.10 32.42
N SER A 81 -25.33 20.37 32.78
CA SER A 81 -24.97 21.54 31.97
C SER A 81 -23.47 21.58 31.64
N LYS A 82 -22.61 21.26 32.61
CA LYS A 82 -21.17 21.12 32.39
C LYS A 82 -20.81 19.98 31.45
N LEU A 83 -21.48 18.82 31.58
CA LEU A 83 -21.23 17.68 30.71
C LEU A 83 -21.59 18.02 29.25
N GLU A 84 -22.71 18.70 29.04
CA GLU A 84 -23.12 19.16 27.71
C GLU A 84 -22.15 20.21 27.15
N THR A 85 -21.74 21.18 27.98
CA THR A 85 -20.75 22.20 27.59
C THR A 85 -19.41 21.57 27.23
N HIS A 86 -18.97 20.57 28.01
CA HIS A 86 -17.77 19.80 27.73
C HIS A 86 -17.90 19.03 26.41
N PHE A 87 -19.01 18.31 26.20
CA PHE A 87 -19.26 17.58 24.96
C PHE A 87 -19.24 18.48 23.73
N ARG A 88 -19.99 19.60 23.75
CA ARG A 88 -20.01 20.59 22.66
C ARG A 88 -18.61 21.14 22.39
N SER A 89 -17.84 21.36 23.44
CA SER A 89 -16.47 21.84 23.34
C SER A 89 -15.55 20.80 22.69
N GLU A 90 -15.57 19.56 23.16
CA GLU A 90 -14.78 18.49 22.55
C GLU A 90 -15.13 18.26 21.08
N TYR A 91 -16.42 18.35 20.73
CA TYR A 91 -16.91 18.21 19.38
C TYR A 91 -16.41 19.33 18.46
N ALA A 92 -16.50 20.58 18.93
CA ALA A 92 -15.98 21.73 18.21
C ALA A 92 -14.45 21.63 18.03
N GLY A 93 -13.72 21.24 19.07
CA GLY A 93 -12.28 21.00 18.99
C GLY A 93 -11.89 19.92 18.00
N ALA A 94 -12.65 18.80 17.97
CA ALA A 94 -12.44 17.74 16.98
C ALA A 94 -12.72 18.22 15.55
N THR A 95 -13.76 19.03 15.35
CA THR A 95 -14.10 19.58 14.03
C THR A 95 -13.02 20.54 13.52
N LEU A 96 -12.53 21.45 14.38
CA LEU A 96 -11.41 22.34 14.03
C LEU A 96 -10.12 21.56 13.75
N GLY A 97 -9.85 20.50 14.51
CA GLY A 97 -8.69 19.63 14.28
C GLY A 97 -8.72 18.95 12.90
N ILE A 98 -9.90 18.50 12.45
CA ILE A 98 -10.09 17.93 11.10
C ILE A 98 -9.76 18.97 10.03
N GLU A 99 -10.30 20.19 10.15
CA GLU A 99 -10.10 21.25 9.17
C GLU A 99 -8.63 21.69 9.10
N PHE A 100 -7.99 21.86 10.26
CA PHE A 100 -6.56 22.19 10.36
C PHE A 100 -5.69 21.13 9.68
N ALA A 101 -5.95 19.85 9.96
CA ALA A 101 -5.19 18.76 9.38
C ALA A 101 -5.38 18.65 7.85
N LYS A 102 -6.60 18.86 7.34
CA LYS A 102 -6.86 18.96 5.89
C LYS A 102 -6.07 20.09 5.25
N LYS A 103 -6.08 21.29 5.86
CA LYS A 103 -5.32 22.44 5.34
C LYS A 103 -3.81 22.21 5.39
N LYS A 104 -3.31 21.43 6.35
CA LYS A 104 -1.91 20.99 6.37
C LYS A 104 -1.57 20.05 5.22
N GLN A 105 -2.48 19.14 4.85
CA GLN A 105 -2.31 18.31 3.65
C GLN A 105 -2.32 19.15 2.37
N ASP A 106 -3.25 20.10 2.24
CA ASP A 106 -3.30 21.05 1.11
C ASP A 106 -1.98 21.83 0.97
N GLU A 107 -1.42 22.33 2.08
CA GLU A 107 -0.13 23.02 2.11
C GLU A 107 0.99 22.16 1.51
N VAL A 108 1.08 20.90 1.96
CA VAL A 108 2.13 19.97 1.52
C VAL A 108 1.99 19.60 0.05
N LEU A 109 0.76 19.40 -0.44
CA LEU A 109 0.50 19.10 -1.85
C LEU A 109 0.90 20.27 -2.75
N LEU A 110 0.60 21.52 -2.36
CA LEU A 110 1.04 22.71 -3.09
C LEU A 110 2.57 22.83 -3.10
N GLU A 111 3.24 22.53 -1.99
CA GLU A 111 4.70 22.52 -1.93
C GLU A 111 5.33 21.45 -2.83
N ARG A 112 4.70 20.27 -2.98
CA ARG A 112 5.15 19.24 -3.95
C ARG A 112 5.04 19.74 -5.39
N GLN A 113 3.92 20.37 -5.75
CA GLN A 113 3.72 20.94 -7.09
C GLN A 113 4.75 22.01 -7.42
N LEU A 114 5.09 22.88 -6.45
CA LEU A 114 6.14 23.87 -6.61
C LEU A 114 7.52 23.22 -6.82
N ALA A 115 7.89 22.25 -6.00
CA ALA A 115 9.16 21.53 -6.12
C ALA A 115 9.28 20.82 -7.48
N TRP A 116 8.21 20.19 -7.97
CA TRP A 116 8.18 19.59 -9.30
C TRP A 116 8.46 20.61 -10.41
N ARG A 117 7.85 21.79 -10.32
CA ARG A 117 8.08 22.88 -11.29
C ARG A 117 9.50 23.40 -11.22
N GLU A 118 10.02 23.66 -10.02
CA GLU A 118 11.40 24.08 -9.81
C GLU A 118 12.38 23.09 -10.46
N ARG A 119 12.13 21.79 -10.34
CA ARG A 119 12.90 20.74 -11.02
C ARG A 119 12.79 20.85 -12.55
N ASN A 120 11.59 21.06 -13.09
CA ASN A 120 11.39 21.20 -14.55
C ASN A 120 12.07 22.45 -15.10
N THR A 121 12.15 23.52 -14.31
CA THR A 121 12.91 24.74 -14.63
C THR A 121 14.39 24.64 -14.29
N ARG A 122 14.87 23.46 -13.85
CA ARG A 122 16.26 23.19 -13.44
C ARG A 122 16.78 24.10 -12.31
N VAL A 123 15.88 24.61 -11.47
CA VAL A 123 16.22 25.38 -10.26
C VAL A 123 16.74 24.46 -9.17
N ILE A 124 16.21 23.25 -9.08
CA ILE A 124 16.69 22.18 -8.21
C ILE A 124 17.07 20.94 -9.02
N SER A 125 18.04 20.20 -8.51
CA SER A 125 18.45 18.90 -9.03
C SER A 125 17.42 17.80 -8.72
N GLN A 126 17.56 16.65 -9.39
CA GLN A 126 16.73 15.47 -9.12
C GLN A 126 16.91 14.97 -7.68
N LEU A 127 18.14 14.97 -7.18
CA LEU A 127 18.45 14.53 -5.82
C LEU A 127 17.79 15.44 -4.76
N GLU A 128 17.87 16.76 -4.94
CA GLU A 128 17.21 17.73 -4.06
C GLU A 128 15.68 17.60 -4.09
N LEU A 129 15.09 17.33 -5.27
CA LEU A 129 13.66 17.04 -5.40
C LEU A 129 13.27 15.82 -4.56
N GLU A 130 14.04 14.73 -4.64
CA GLU A 130 13.80 13.50 -3.89
C GLU A 130 13.93 13.69 -2.38
N GLU A 131 14.93 14.45 -1.92
CA GLU A 131 15.08 14.82 -0.51
C GLU A 131 13.91 15.67 -0.01
N ARG A 132 13.51 16.66 -0.81
CA ARG A 132 12.37 17.51 -0.49
C ARG A 132 11.07 16.70 -0.45
N TYR A 133 10.87 15.78 -1.39
CA TYR A 133 9.72 14.88 -1.40
C TYR A 133 9.70 13.98 -0.16
N ARG A 134 10.85 13.44 0.27
CA ARG A 134 10.95 12.70 1.54
C ARG A 134 10.51 13.54 2.74
N ALA A 135 10.92 14.81 2.83
CA ALA A 135 10.49 15.71 3.91
C ALA A 135 8.99 16.05 3.84
N LEU A 136 8.48 16.32 2.64
CA LEU A 136 7.06 16.60 2.39
C LEU A 136 6.18 15.38 2.73
N ASN A 137 6.58 14.17 2.32
CA ASN A 137 5.88 12.92 2.64
C ASN A 137 5.74 12.71 4.15
N ARG A 138 6.81 12.97 4.92
CA ARG A 138 6.77 12.93 6.39
C ARG A 138 5.75 13.91 6.98
N ARG A 139 5.71 15.16 6.48
CA ARG A 139 4.74 16.18 6.90
C ARG A 139 3.30 15.80 6.53
N TYR A 140 3.08 15.33 5.30
CA TYR A 140 1.78 14.87 4.82
C TYR A 140 1.24 13.72 5.69
N SER A 141 2.11 12.73 5.95
CA SER A 141 1.82 11.61 6.84
C SER A 141 1.52 12.05 8.27
N SER A 142 2.24 13.03 8.81
CA SER A 142 1.94 13.59 10.13
C SER A 142 0.55 14.23 10.17
N ALA A 143 0.25 15.10 9.20
CA ALA A 143 -1.03 15.79 9.08
C ALA A 143 -2.21 14.81 8.93
N GLY A 144 -2.07 13.77 8.13
CA GLY A 144 -3.11 12.73 8.04
C GLY A 144 -3.34 12.01 9.38
N GLY A 145 -2.33 11.91 10.25
CA GLY A 145 -2.48 11.32 11.58
C GLY A 145 -3.27 12.21 12.53
N ASP A 146 -3.07 13.52 12.43
CA ASP A 146 -3.91 14.51 13.13
C ASP A 146 -5.35 14.48 12.62
N LEU A 147 -5.54 14.37 11.30
CA LEU A 147 -6.85 14.26 10.67
C LEU A 147 -7.61 13.04 11.20
N TRP A 148 -6.95 11.88 11.27
CA TRP A 148 -7.55 10.66 11.81
C TRP A 148 -7.89 10.78 13.29
N ARG A 149 -6.96 11.25 14.12
CA ARG A 149 -7.20 11.45 15.57
C ARG A 149 -8.44 12.33 15.79
N SER A 150 -8.54 13.42 15.05
CA SER A 150 -9.63 14.37 15.16
C SER A 150 -10.95 13.81 14.62
N SER A 151 -10.92 13.09 13.49
CA SER A 151 -12.08 12.40 12.91
C SER A 151 -12.63 11.32 13.84
N ASN A 152 -11.76 10.49 14.42
CA ASN A 152 -12.17 9.49 15.40
C ASN A 152 -12.71 10.11 16.68
N LYS A 153 -12.11 11.21 17.16
CA LYS A 153 -12.64 11.93 18.32
C LYS A 153 -14.05 12.44 18.03
N LYS A 154 -14.28 13.03 16.85
CA LYS A 154 -15.60 13.48 16.40
C LYS A 154 -16.61 12.32 16.34
N LEU A 155 -16.23 11.21 15.68
CA LEU A 155 -17.09 10.03 15.55
C LEU A 155 -17.48 9.45 16.93
N ARG A 156 -16.56 9.43 17.90
CA ARG A 156 -16.82 9.00 19.29
C ARG A 156 -17.86 9.84 20.00
N LEU A 157 -17.87 11.13 19.71
CA LEU A 157 -18.84 12.04 20.29
C LEU A 157 -20.20 11.87 19.59
N GLU A 158 -20.23 11.61 18.29
CA GLU A 158 -21.50 11.43 17.54
C GLU A 158 -22.17 10.08 17.83
N ASN A 159 -21.40 9.00 17.93
CA ASN A 159 -21.92 7.65 18.11
C ASN A 159 -21.04 6.84 19.08
N PRO A 160 -21.25 6.96 20.40
CA PRO A 160 -20.46 6.26 21.41
C PRO A 160 -20.48 4.72 21.23
N THR A 161 -21.61 4.17 20.80
CA THR A 161 -21.85 2.73 20.62
C THR A 161 -21.23 2.14 19.35
N ALA A 162 -21.09 2.93 18.28
CA ALA A 162 -20.56 2.44 16.99
C ALA A 162 -19.06 2.06 17.06
N ILE A 163 -18.36 2.47 18.13
CA ILE A 163 -16.89 2.41 18.21
C ILE A 163 -16.39 1.30 19.12
N MET A 164 -17.25 0.69 19.95
CA MET A 164 -16.87 -0.52 20.70
C MET A 164 -16.46 -1.68 19.77
N SER A 165 -16.89 -1.68 18.50
CA SER A 165 -16.46 -2.66 17.49
C SER A 165 -15.16 -2.28 16.74
N MET A 166 -14.66 -1.05 16.92
CA MET A 166 -13.53 -0.50 16.16
C MET A 166 -12.22 -0.41 16.95
N GLN A 167 -12.28 -0.63 18.26
CA GLN A 167 -11.09 -0.99 19.01
C GLN A 167 -10.76 -2.44 18.64
N LEU A 168 -9.95 -2.64 17.59
CA LEU A 168 -8.96 -3.72 17.68
C LEU A 168 -8.27 -3.49 19.02
N ASP A 169 -8.61 -4.32 20.01
CA ASP A 169 -8.39 -4.11 21.45
C ASP A 169 -7.24 -3.15 21.73
N SER A 170 -7.50 -1.98 22.33
CA SER A 170 -6.42 -1.06 22.70
C SER A 170 -5.46 -1.65 23.74
N ASN A 171 -5.80 -2.82 24.29
CA ASN A 171 -4.94 -3.63 25.16
C ASN A 171 -4.09 -4.65 24.38
N GLN A 172 -4.23 -4.77 23.06
CA GLN A 172 -3.35 -5.58 22.22
C GLN A 172 -2.63 -4.69 21.20
N SER A 173 -1.31 -4.70 21.28
CA SER A 173 -0.32 -4.11 20.35
C SER A 173 -0.52 -4.41 18.85
N ALA A 174 -1.59 -5.08 18.42
CA ALA A 174 -1.80 -5.55 17.06
C ALA A 174 -2.15 -4.43 16.07
N ALA A 175 -3.00 -3.45 16.43
CA ALA A 175 -3.38 -2.37 15.50
C ALA A 175 -2.26 -1.36 15.21
N SER A 176 -1.31 -1.20 16.14
CA SER A 176 -0.05 -0.48 15.90
C SER A 176 0.92 -1.28 15.04
N LYS A 177 0.79 -2.62 15.01
CA LYS A 177 1.63 -3.53 14.22
C LYS A 177 1.15 -3.73 12.79
N ILE A 178 -0.13 -3.55 12.45
CA ILE A 178 -0.60 -3.74 11.06
C ILE A 178 0.27 -3.00 10.03
N PRO A 179 0.64 -1.73 10.25
CA PRO A 179 1.61 -1.02 9.42
C PRO A 179 3.00 -1.68 9.33
N GLU A 180 3.54 -2.13 10.46
CA GLU A 180 4.83 -2.87 10.54
C GLU A 180 4.76 -4.23 9.84
N LEU A 181 3.56 -4.78 9.67
CA LEU A 181 3.32 -6.07 9.01
C LEU A 181 3.07 -5.93 7.51
N LEU A 182 2.50 -4.81 7.09
CA LEU A 182 2.36 -4.48 5.68
C LEU A 182 3.70 -4.03 5.08
N LEU A 183 4.56 -3.41 5.88
CA LEU A 183 5.89 -2.90 5.49
C LEU A 183 6.74 -3.90 4.69
N PRO A 184 6.91 -5.18 5.09
CA PRO A 184 7.77 -6.09 4.33
C PRO A 184 7.13 -6.65 3.06
N LEU A 185 5.83 -6.40 2.82
CA LEU A 185 5.24 -6.63 1.51
C LEU A 185 5.79 -5.64 0.47
N TYR A 186 6.34 -4.52 0.94
CA TYR A 186 6.89 -3.45 0.12
C TYR A 186 8.41 -3.42 0.10
N ARG A 187 9.08 -3.95 1.13
CA ARG A 187 10.52 -4.22 1.03
C ARG A 187 10.74 -5.36 0.04
N THR A 188 11.85 -5.32 -0.67
CA THR A 188 12.42 -6.55 -1.22
C THR A 188 12.70 -7.49 -0.04
N SER A 189 12.51 -8.78 -0.24
CA SER A 189 12.61 -9.86 0.75
C SER A 189 14.01 -10.02 1.36
N ASP A 190 14.87 -8.99 1.32
CA ASP A 190 16.33 -9.01 1.45
C ASP A 190 16.85 -9.31 2.87
N GLY A 191 16.09 -10.05 3.68
CA GLY A 191 16.48 -10.49 5.02
C GLY A 191 15.34 -10.97 5.92
N LEU A 192 14.09 -10.93 5.45
CA LEU A 192 12.92 -11.41 6.23
C LEU A 192 12.44 -12.81 5.84
N ASP A 193 13.17 -13.47 4.95
CA ASP A 193 12.98 -14.88 4.57
C ASP A 193 13.10 -15.87 5.75
N ASP A 194 13.60 -15.41 6.90
CA ASP A 194 13.84 -16.21 8.11
C ASP A 194 12.62 -16.44 9.00
N ARG A 195 11.43 -15.91 8.67
CA ARG A 195 10.22 -16.41 9.34
C ARG A 195 9.98 -17.84 8.88
N ARG A 196 10.23 -18.80 9.79
CA ARG A 196 10.22 -20.25 9.55
C ARG A 196 9.07 -20.67 8.63
N LYS A 197 9.40 -20.90 7.36
CA LYS A 197 8.58 -21.71 6.45
C LYS A 197 8.28 -23.03 7.17
N PRO A 198 7.08 -23.61 7.04
CA PRO A 198 6.83 -24.95 7.57
C PRO A 198 7.93 -25.89 7.06
N SER A 199 8.48 -26.74 7.93
CA SER A 199 9.66 -27.57 7.59
C SER A 199 9.46 -28.44 6.36
N ASN A 200 8.21 -28.83 6.08
CA ASN A 200 7.84 -29.71 4.97
C ASN A 200 7.26 -28.96 3.77
N TRP A 201 7.21 -27.62 3.82
CA TRP A 201 6.48 -26.82 2.82
C TRP A 201 6.96 -27.06 1.38
N ILE A 202 8.27 -27.24 1.17
CA ILE A 202 8.81 -27.54 -0.16
C ILE A 202 8.28 -28.88 -0.67
N SER A 203 8.33 -29.92 0.17
CA SER A 203 7.81 -31.26 -0.16
C SER A 203 6.32 -31.21 -0.44
N ASP A 204 5.54 -30.50 0.39
CA ASP A 204 4.10 -30.33 0.22
C ASP A 204 3.76 -29.66 -1.12
N VAL A 205 4.59 -28.70 -1.58
CA VAL A 205 4.41 -28.04 -2.88
C VAL A 205 4.76 -28.96 -4.05
N ILE A 206 5.84 -29.73 -3.94
CA ILE A 206 6.22 -30.73 -4.95
C ILE A 206 5.11 -31.77 -5.10
N GLU A 207 4.58 -32.28 -3.99
CA GLU A 207 3.46 -33.22 -3.98
C GLU A 207 2.20 -32.58 -4.56
N TYR A 208 1.84 -31.36 -4.13
CA TYR A 208 0.68 -30.63 -4.60
C TYR A 208 0.67 -30.49 -6.13
N TYR A 209 1.79 -30.18 -6.76
CA TYR A 209 1.89 -30.09 -8.22
C TYR A 209 2.24 -31.39 -8.94
N SER A 210 2.33 -32.52 -8.21
CA SER A 210 2.75 -33.81 -8.76
C SER A 210 4.10 -33.74 -9.49
N ALA A 211 5.02 -32.93 -8.96
CA ALA A 211 6.26 -32.54 -9.61
C ALA A 211 7.49 -33.30 -9.07
N ASN A 212 7.29 -34.47 -8.47
CA ASN A 212 8.40 -35.33 -8.05
C ASN A 212 9.17 -35.80 -9.30
N PRO A 213 10.46 -35.47 -9.45
CA PRO A 213 11.22 -35.79 -10.66
C PRO A 213 11.21 -37.29 -11.03
N GLU A 214 11.22 -38.17 -10.04
CA GLU A 214 11.27 -39.63 -10.25
C GLU A 214 10.02 -40.15 -10.97
N TYR A 215 8.84 -39.57 -10.67
CA TYR A 215 7.57 -39.94 -11.33
C TYR A 215 7.54 -39.55 -12.81
N HIS A 216 8.44 -38.65 -13.23
CA HIS A 216 8.59 -38.18 -14.61
C HIS A 216 9.84 -38.74 -15.28
N GLY A 217 10.42 -39.82 -14.75
CA GLY A 217 11.58 -40.50 -15.31
C GLY A 217 12.86 -39.66 -15.27
N LYS A 218 12.92 -38.63 -14.41
CA LYS A 218 14.12 -37.81 -14.23
C LYS A 218 15.03 -38.47 -13.20
N VAL A 219 16.31 -38.57 -13.54
CA VAL A 219 17.32 -39.17 -12.66
C VAL A 219 17.81 -38.10 -11.69
N VAL A 220 17.47 -38.27 -10.42
CA VAL A 220 18.02 -37.49 -9.31
C VAL A 220 19.27 -38.21 -8.82
N THR A 221 20.41 -37.53 -8.85
CA THR A 221 21.65 -38.04 -8.26
C THR A 221 22.01 -37.20 -7.05
N GLU A 222 22.92 -37.69 -6.20
CA GLU A 222 23.43 -36.93 -5.04
C GLU A 222 23.98 -35.54 -5.42
N TYR A 223 24.46 -35.38 -6.66
CA TYR A 223 25.07 -34.14 -7.15
C TYR A 223 24.17 -33.31 -8.05
N VAL A 224 23.03 -33.83 -8.51
CA VAL A 224 22.17 -33.13 -9.47
C VAL A 224 20.72 -33.13 -8.98
N SER A 225 20.33 -32.01 -8.39
CA SER A 225 18.92 -31.67 -8.18
C SER A 225 18.31 -31.28 -9.51
N ILE A 226 17.19 -31.91 -9.87
CA ILE A 226 16.38 -31.55 -11.04
C ILE A 226 15.01 -31.10 -10.56
N GLY A 227 14.48 -30.03 -11.16
CA GLY A 227 13.19 -29.50 -10.74
C GLY A 227 12.37 -28.85 -11.84
N TRP A 228 11.06 -29.00 -11.76
CA TRP A 228 10.12 -28.40 -12.70
C TRP A 228 10.00 -26.89 -12.51
N CYS A 229 9.94 -26.15 -13.62
CA CYS A 229 9.67 -24.71 -13.64
C CYS A 229 8.38 -24.43 -14.42
N HIS A 230 7.33 -23.98 -13.71
CA HIS A 230 6.01 -23.72 -14.31
C HIS A 230 6.04 -22.66 -15.41
N ALA A 231 6.83 -21.60 -15.24
CA ALA A 231 6.90 -20.48 -16.19
C ALA A 231 7.54 -20.86 -17.52
N THR A 232 8.41 -21.85 -17.52
CA THR A 232 9.18 -22.24 -18.70
C THR A 232 8.68 -23.56 -19.29
N GLY A 233 7.99 -24.37 -18.49
CA GLY A 233 7.52 -25.70 -18.88
C GLY A 233 8.64 -26.68 -19.14
N THR A 234 9.76 -26.55 -18.43
CA THR A 234 10.89 -27.47 -18.53
C THR A 234 11.49 -27.79 -17.16
N TRP A 235 12.32 -28.83 -17.13
CA TRP A 235 13.11 -29.21 -15.96
C TRP A 235 14.43 -28.43 -15.95
N TYR A 236 14.83 -27.94 -14.80
CA TYR A 236 16.08 -27.23 -14.57
C TYR A 236 17.05 -28.12 -13.82
N ARG A 237 18.34 -28.06 -14.19
CA ARG A 237 19.44 -28.61 -13.39
C ARG A 237 19.85 -27.56 -12.36
N PHE A 238 19.98 -27.99 -11.12
CA PHE A 238 20.33 -27.17 -9.97
C PHE A 238 19.28 -26.12 -9.60
N ASP A 239 19.14 -25.89 -8.29
CA ASP A 239 18.44 -24.75 -7.72
C ASP A 239 16.94 -24.65 -8.07
N GLN A 240 16.20 -25.76 -7.94
CA GLN A 240 14.75 -25.65 -7.88
C GLN A 240 14.36 -24.93 -6.60
N ARG A 241 13.79 -23.74 -6.76
CA ARG A 241 13.33 -22.96 -5.65
C ARG A 241 11.82 -22.81 -5.76
N VAL A 242 11.14 -23.23 -4.72
CA VAL A 242 9.73 -22.93 -4.55
C VAL A 242 9.61 -21.42 -4.31
N GLY A 243 9.00 -20.72 -5.27
CA GLY A 243 8.71 -19.29 -5.17
C GLY A 243 7.38 -19.08 -4.46
N CYS A 244 7.39 -18.21 -3.43
CA CYS A 244 6.15 -17.80 -2.78
C CYS A 244 5.47 -16.72 -3.64
N ILE A 245 4.17 -16.87 -3.91
CA ILE A 245 3.38 -15.82 -4.57
C ILE A 245 3.20 -14.65 -3.60
N ILE A 246 2.82 -14.97 -2.36
CA ILE A 246 2.70 -14.03 -1.25
C ILE A 246 3.71 -14.40 -0.16
N PRO A 247 4.45 -13.42 0.40
CA PRO A 247 5.33 -13.66 1.54
C PRO A 247 4.59 -14.22 2.77
N PHE A 248 5.17 -15.22 3.45
CA PHE A 248 4.59 -15.82 4.67
C PHE A 248 4.38 -14.85 5.82
N LEU A 249 5.00 -13.67 5.76
CA LEU A 249 4.76 -12.63 6.72
C LEU A 249 3.28 -12.30 6.89
N ILE A 250 2.47 -12.42 5.83
CA ILE A 250 1.03 -12.15 5.89
C ILE A 250 0.30 -13.10 6.86
N ALA A 251 0.79 -14.34 7.03
CA ALA A 251 0.21 -15.29 7.99
C ALA A 251 0.34 -14.78 9.43
N ALA A 252 1.40 -14.02 9.71
CA ALA A 252 1.68 -13.56 11.06
C ALA A 252 0.75 -12.39 11.42
N ASN A 253 -0.01 -12.57 12.51
CA ASN A 253 -0.85 -11.56 13.15
C ASN A 253 -2.16 -11.22 12.42
N LYS A 254 -2.84 -12.22 11.84
CA LYS A 254 -4.20 -12.07 11.24
C LYS A 254 -4.27 -11.11 10.05
N LEU A 255 -3.12 -10.70 9.48
CA LEU A 255 -3.11 -9.84 8.30
C LEU A 255 -3.71 -10.56 7.10
N GLU A 256 -3.46 -11.87 6.98
CA GLU A 256 -4.17 -12.76 6.07
C GLU A 256 -5.69 -12.63 6.14
N GLU A 257 -6.28 -12.74 7.34
CA GLU A 257 -7.72 -12.62 7.56
C GLU A 257 -8.24 -11.20 7.22
N LEU A 258 -7.40 -10.18 7.46
CA LEU A 258 -7.72 -8.79 7.11
C LEU A 258 -7.71 -8.57 5.59
N ILE A 259 -6.84 -9.24 4.84
CA ILE A 259 -6.72 -9.09 3.38
C ILE A 259 -7.73 -9.99 2.66
N PHE A 260 -7.77 -11.28 3.03
CA PHE A 260 -8.49 -12.34 2.31
C PHE A 260 -9.74 -12.85 3.02
N GLY A 261 -10.04 -12.37 4.24
CA GLY A 261 -11.18 -12.80 5.03
C GLY A 261 -10.94 -14.10 5.82
N SER A 262 -11.84 -14.40 6.76
CA SER A 262 -11.71 -15.51 7.72
C SER A 262 -11.89 -16.90 7.10
N SER A 263 -12.41 -16.98 5.86
CA SER A 263 -12.59 -18.23 5.11
C SER A 263 -11.54 -18.43 4.01
N SER A 264 -10.39 -17.76 4.12
CA SER A 264 -9.32 -17.86 3.13
C SER A 264 -8.47 -19.12 3.32
N GLU A 265 -7.99 -19.67 2.20
CA GLU A 265 -6.92 -20.67 2.20
C GLU A 265 -5.70 -20.04 2.87
N SER A 266 -4.99 -20.80 3.71
CA SER A 266 -3.81 -20.26 4.39
C SER A 266 -2.70 -19.91 3.39
N VAL A 267 -1.99 -18.80 3.57
CA VAL A 267 -0.78 -18.45 2.80
C VAL A 267 0.36 -19.45 3.04
N GLN A 268 0.26 -20.30 4.07
CA GLN A 268 1.17 -21.42 4.29
C GLN A 268 0.84 -22.64 3.41
N HIS A 269 -0.33 -22.66 2.77
CA HIS A 269 -0.77 -23.76 1.93
C HIS A 269 -0.02 -23.76 0.57
N PRO A 270 0.22 -24.92 -0.05
CA PRO A 270 0.91 -25.03 -1.35
C PRO A 270 0.30 -24.22 -2.50
N VAL A 271 -0.96 -23.85 -2.42
CA VAL A 271 -1.64 -22.97 -3.40
C VAL A 271 -1.06 -21.55 -3.47
N ASN A 272 -0.25 -21.13 -2.47
CA ASN A 272 0.52 -19.89 -2.44
C ASN A 272 1.92 -20.03 -3.07
N ALA A 273 2.17 -21.11 -3.80
CA ALA A 273 3.50 -21.44 -4.29
C ALA A 273 3.50 -21.76 -5.78
N LEU A 274 4.64 -21.53 -6.42
CA LEU A 274 4.98 -22.04 -7.74
C LEU A 274 6.40 -22.60 -7.73
N LEU A 275 6.59 -23.70 -8.45
CA LEU A 275 7.92 -24.21 -8.74
C LEU A 275 8.53 -23.39 -9.89
N LEU A 276 9.64 -22.71 -9.64
CA LEU A 276 10.26 -21.76 -10.57
C LEU A 276 11.79 -21.93 -10.58
N GLY A 277 12.42 -21.63 -11.72
CA GLY A 277 13.87 -21.47 -11.79
C GLY A 277 14.32 -20.22 -11.03
N GLY A 278 15.56 -20.21 -10.51
CA GLY A 278 16.07 -19.16 -9.62
C GLY A 278 15.86 -17.73 -10.15
N GLY A 279 16.19 -17.46 -11.42
CA GLY A 279 16.00 -16.14 -12.02
C GLY A 279 14.54 -15.72 -12.13
N VAL A 280 13.64 -16.65 -12.48
CA VAL A 280 12.20 -16.39 -12.57
C VAL A 280 11.58 -16.18 -11.19
N ARG A 281 11.99 -16.99 -10.21
CA ARG A 281 11.60 -16.81 -8.80
C ARG A 281 11.97 -15.42 -8.32
N ALA A 282 13.20 -14.97 -8.58
CA ALA A 282 13.66 -13.64 -8.17
C ALA A 282 12.82 -12.51 -8.78
N LEU A 283 12.39 -12.64 -10.04
CA LEU A 283 11.50 -11.64 -10.65
C LEU A 283 10.10 -11.65 -10.03
N LEU A 284 9.53 -12.83 -9.76
CA LEU A 284 8.24 -12.93 -9.10
C LEU A 284 8.33 -12.29 -7.70
N GLU A 285 9.26 -12.73 -6.85
CA GLU A 285 9.38 -12.24 -5.47
C GLU A 285 9.74 -10.74 -5.37
N SER A 286 10.41 -10.20 -6.39
CA SER A 286 10.70 -8.76 -6.49
C SER A 286 9.61 -7.93 -7.17
N TYR A 287 8.46 -8.53 -7.50
CA TYR A 287 7.32 -7.91 -8.17
C TYR A 287 7.65 -7.31 -9.55
N LYS A 288 8.62 -7.91 -10.26
CA LYS A 288 9.02 -7.52 -11.63
C LYS A 288 8.35 -8.40 -12.70
N LEU A 289 7.78 -9.52 -12.28
CA LEU A 289 6.99 -10.44 -13.06
C LEU A 289 5.62 -10.59 -12.41
N VAL A 290 4.56 -10.55 -13.18
CA VAL A 290 3.21 -10.88 -12.70
C VAL A 290 2.70 -12.11 -13.42
N ILE A 291 1.75 -12.79 -12.79
CA ILE A 291 1.05 -13.93 -13.38
C ILE A 291 -0.42 -13.57 -13.45
N VAL A 292 -0.96 -13.63 -14.66
CA VAL A 292 -2.32 -13.20 -14.98
C VAL A 292 -3.06 -14.34 -15.71
N PRO A 293 -4.40 -14.33 -15.72
CA PRO A 293 -5.15 -15.31 -16.51
C PRO A 293 -4.74 -15.26 -17.98
N ALA A 294 -4.54 -16.43 -18.58
CA ALA A 294 -4.26 -16.52 -20.02
C ALA A 294 -5.47 -16.07 -20.84
N ASP A 295 -6.67 -16.34 -20.30
CA ASP A 295 -7.96 -15.96 -20.87
C ASP A 295 -8.83 -15.35 -19.76
N ASN A 296 -9.26 -14.10 -19.95
CA ASN A 296 -10.06 -13.36 -18.95
C ASN A 296 -11.53 -13.81 -18.92
N SER A 297 -11.98 -14.62 -19.89
CA SER A 297 -13.32 -15.20 -19.94
C SER A 297 -13.41 -16.58 -19.28
N GLU A 298 -12.28 -17.17 -18.88
CA GLU A 298 -12.22 -18.52 -18.32
C GLU A 298 -12.71 -18.55 -16.86
N THR A 299 -13.82 -19.26 -16.61
CA THR A 299 -14.37 -19.47 -15.26
C THR A 299 -14.70 -20.95 -15.01
N PRO A 300 -14.06 -21.62 -14.02
CA PRO A 300 -12.95 -21.16 -13.20
C PRO A 300 -11.64 -21.04 -14.00
N ILE A 301 -10.77 -20.11 -13.61
CA ILE A 301 -9.48 -19.87 -14.28
C ILE A 301 -8.58 -21.10 -14.09
N LYS A 302 -8.12 -21.69 -15.20
CA LYS A 302 -7.20 -22.83 -15.19
C LYS A 302 -5.90 -22.53 -15.90
N ARG A 303 -5.90 -21.57 -16.84
CA ARG A 303 -4.73 -21.19 -17.61
C ARG A 303 -4.23 -19.84 -17.14
N TRP A 304 -2.93 -19.81 -16.88
CA TRP A 304 -2.21 -18.65 -16.38
C TRP A 304 -1.06 -18.36 -17.32
N ARG A 305 -0.66 -17.10 -17.45
CA ARG A 305 0.54 -16.72 -18.19
C ARG A 305 1.37 -15.74 -17.39
N THR A 306 2.66 -15.69 -17.70
CA THR A 306 3.59 -14.71 -17.15
C THR A 306 3.59 -13.43 -17.97
N ASP A 307 3.54 -12.27 -17.33
CA ASP A 307 3.72 -10.97 -17.99
C ASP A 307 4.88 -10.23 -17.31
N LEU A 308 5.90 -9.85 -18.08
CA LEU A 308 7.05 -9.10 -17.58
C LEU A 308 6.71 -7.61 -17.48
N LEU A 309 6.97 -7.01 -16.31
CA LEU A 309 6.70 -5.57 -16.10
C LEU A 309 7.86 -4.68 -16.54
N PHE A 310 9.05 -5.22 -16.76
CA PHE A 310 10.25 -4.44 -17.10
C PHE A 310 10.82 -4.93 -18.45
N PRO A 311 10.42 -4.31 -19.58
CA PRO A 311 10.89 -4.72 -20.90
C PRO A 311 12.40 -4.66 -21.08
N SER A 312 13.10 -3.81 -20.31
CA SER A 312 14.56 -3.73 -20.31
C SER A 312 15.25 -5.02 -19.86
N MET A 313 14.53 -5.92 -19.18
CA MET A 313 15.07 -7.19 -18.71
C MET A 313 14.94 -8.33 -19.72
N LYS A 314 14.33 -8.12 -20.89
CA LYS A 314 13.99 -9.18 -21.84
C LYS A 314 15.18 -10.05 -22.28
N ASP A 315 16.36 -9.47 -22.44
CA ASP A 315 17.55 -10.18 -22.92
C ASP A 315 18.44 -10.74 -21.80
N TYR A 316 18.01 -10.63 -20.53
CA TYR A 316 18.74 -11.25 -19.42
C TYR A 316 18.45 -12.75 -19.38
N CYS A 317 19.51 -13.54 -19.15
CA CYS A 317 19.44 -14.98 -18.96
C CYS A 317 18.75 -15.28 -17.61
N CYS A 318 17.71 -16.10 -17.63
CA CYS A 318 17.00 -16.52 -16.42
C CYS A 318 17.46 -17.88 -15.87
N GLY A 319 18.24 -18.61 -16.66
CA GLY A 319 18.88 -19.87 -16.30
C GLY A 319 19.12 -20.78 -17.50
N TYR A 320 19.40 -22.05 -17.21
CA TYR A 320 19.69 -23.08 -18.22
C TYR A 320 18.70 -24.24 -18.08
N ASP A 321 18.17 -24.72 -19.20
CA ASP A 321 17.30 -25.89 -19.22
C ASP A 321 18.08 -27.20 -18.96
N GLU A 322 17.36 -28.33 -18.95
CA GLU A 322 17.96 -29.66 -18.78
C GLU A 322 18.96 -30.06 -19.87
N ASN A 323 18.97 -29.37 -21.02
CA ASN A 323 19.89 -29.57 -22.13
C ASN A 323 21.01 -28.50 -22.14
N SER A 324 21.11 -27.69 -21.08
CA SER A 324 22.06 -26.59 -20.95
C SER A 324 21.87 -25.47 -21.98
N ASN A 325 20.69 -25.35 -22.58
CA ASN A 325 20.33 -24.19 -23.39
C ASN A 325 20.01 -23.01 -22.48
N LYS A 326 20.49 -21.83 -22.85
CA LYS A 326 20.12 -20.58 -22.17
C LYS A 326 18.64 -20.27 -22.40
N ILE A 327 17.94 -19.94 -21.34
CA ILE A 327 16.58 -19.40 -21.38
C ILE A 327 16.64 -17.92 -20.98
N TYR A 328 15.97 -17.06 -21.72
CA TYR A 328 15.92 -15.62 -21.50
C TYR A 328 14.55 -15.18 -20.96
N PHE A 329 14.49 -14.02 -20.32
CA PHE A 329 13.21 -13.51 -19.82
C PHE A 329 12.19 -13.20 -20.93
N LYS A 330 12.63 -12.86 -22.14
CA LYS A 330 11.75 -12.74 -23.31
C LYS A 330 11.07 -14.05 -23.70
N ASP A 331 11.66 -15.20 -23.38
CA ASP A 331 11.11 -16.51 -23.72
C ASP A 331 9.97 -16.92 -22.76
N ILE A 332 9.82 -16.21 -21.64
CA ILE A 332 8.74 -16.41 -20.67
C ILE A 332 7.71 -15.26 -20.68
N ASP A 333 8.02 -14.09 -21.23
CA ASP A 333 7.06 -12.97 -21.33
C ASP A 333 5.88 -13.36 -22.24
N GLY A 334 4.66 -13.34 -21.70
CA GLY A 334 3.42 -13.79 -22.33
C GLY A 334 3.21 -15.30 -22.38
N LYS A 335 4.14 -16.12 -21.86
CA LYS A 335 4.07 -17.58 -21.95
C LYS A 335 3.07 -18.16 -20.95
N GLU A 336 2.23 -19.11 -21.41
CA GLU A 336 1.34 -19.86 -20.52
C GLU A 336 2.15 -20.77 -19.56
N LEU A 337 1.73 -20.84 -18.30
CA LEU A 337 2.31 -21.72 -17.30
C LEU A 337 1.99 -23.19 -17.62
N SER A 338 3.01 -24.04 -17.52
CA SER A 338 2.85 -25.49 -17.71
C SER A 338 2.78 -26.20 -16.36
N PHE A 339 1.69 -26.94 -16.12
CA PHE A 339 1.47 -27.73 -14.92
C PHE A 339 1.57 -29.23 -15.24
N LEU A 340 2.16 -30.01 -14.34
CA LEU A 340 2.28 -31.47 -14.47
C LEU A 340 1.02 -32.24 -14.01
N GLY A 341 0.02 -31.52 -13.49
CA GLY A 341 -1.27 -32.08 -13.05
C GLY A 341 -2.39 -31.05 -13.11
N GLU A 342 -3.53 -31.35 -12.47
CA GLU A 342 -4.74 -30.50 -12.47
C GLU A 342 -4.73 -29.37 -11.43
N ARG A 343 -3.77 -29.39 -10.52
CA ARG A 343 -3.67 -28.42 -9.41
C ARG A 343 -3.15 -27.07 -9.91
N ARG A 344 -3.64 -25.98 -9.33
CA ARG A 344 -3.38 -24.59 -9.75
C ARG A 344 -3.12 -23.71 -8.53
N PRO A 345 -2.32 -22.63 -8.68
CA PRO A 345 -2.18 -21.63 -7.63
C PRO A 345 -3.53 -20.96 -7.33
N SER A 346 -3.69 -20.44 -6.12
CA SER A 346 -4.91 -19.74 -5.72
C SER A 346 -5.05 -18.44 -6.52
N PRO A 347 -6.17 -18.22 -7.24
CA PRO A 347 -6.42 -16.98 -7.97
C PRO A 347 -6.33 -15.73 -7.08
N ARG A 348 -6.72 -15.84 -5.80
CA ARG A 348 -6.68 -14.73 -4.83
C ARG A 348 -5.26 -14.27 -4.55
N PHE A 349 -4.34 -15.22 -4.44
CA PHE A 349 -2.95 -14.92 -4.16
C PHE A 349 -2.26 -14.27 -5.36
N LEU A 350 -2.57 -14.76 -6.57
CA LEU A 350 -2.11 -14.15 -7.81
C LEU A 350 -2.67 -12.74 -8.02
N TYR A 351 -3.95 -12.53 -7.72
CA TYR A 351 -4.57 -11.20 -7.79
C TYR A 351 -3.92 -10.21 -6.81
N PHE A 352 -3.70 -10.63 -5.55
CA PHE A 352 -2.99 -9.80 -4.58
C PHE A 352 -1.59 -9.43 -5.06
N HIS A 353 -0.83 -10.42 -5.54
CA HIS A 353 0.50 -10.21 -6.09
C HIS A 353 0.49 -9.21 -7.24
N PHE A 354 -0.46 -9.35 -8.17
CA PHE A 354 -0.65 -8.44 -9.30
C PHE A 354 -0.90 -6.99 -8.86
N ILE A 355 -1.85 -6.76 -7.94
CA ILE A 355 -2.15 -5.42 -7.41
C ILE A 355 -0.92 -4.81 -6.74
N MET A 356 -0.22 -5.60 -5.92
CA MET A 356 1.00 -5.15 -5.25
C MET A 356 2.12 -4.81 -6.23
N ALA A 357 2.27 -5.57 -7.32
CA ALA A 357 3.25 -5.29 -8.35
C ALA A 357 2.97 -3.95 -9.05
N LEU A 358 1.72 -3.68 -9.43
CA LEU A 358 1.34 -2.41 -10.06
C LEU A 358 1.58 -1.23 -9.12
N ILE A 359 1.20 -1.38 -7.86
CA ILE A 359 1.43 -0.38 -6.82
C ILE A 359 2.94 -0.07 -6.68
N ARG A 360 3.77 -1.11 -6.53
CA ARG A 360 5.23 -0.95 -6.39
C ARG A 360 5.88 -0.35 -7.63
N LEU A 361 5.39 -0.71 -8.82
CA LEU A 361 5.89 -0.18 -10.08
C LEU A 361 5.78 1.35 -10.13
N LYS A 362 4.62 1.89 -9.74
CA LYS A 362 4.41 3.33 -9.68
C LYS A 362 5.16 3.99 -8.52
N ASP A 363 5.09 3.42 -7.33
CA ASP A 363 5.74 3.97 -6.13
C ASP A 363 7.24 4.21 -6.34
N ARG A 364 7.90 3.24 -7.00
CA ARG A 364 9.32 3.35 -7.36
C ARG A 364 9.61 4.31 -8.52
N GLY A 365 8.59 4.91 -9.11
CA GLY A 365 8.72 5.78 -10.29
C GLY A 365 9.35 5.06 -11.48
N SER A 366 9.09 3.75 -11.63
CA SER A 366 9.76 2.92 -12.64
C SER A 366 9.43 3.41 -14.05
N ASP A 367 10.43 3.52 -14.93
CA ASP A 367 10.21 3.94 -16.31
C ASP A 367 9.14 3.06 -17.00
N GLY A 368 8.18 3.71 -17.65
CA GLY A 368 7.12 3.00 -18.37
C GLY A 368 5.91 2.59 -17.53
N TRP A 369 5.86 2.93 -16.23
CA TRP A 369 4.77 2.49 -15.34
C TRP A 369 3.39 2.93 -15.83
N GLN A 370 3.26 4.13 -16.41
CA GLN A 370 2.00 4.64 -16.93
C GLN A 370 1.46 3.78 -18.08
N GLN A 371 2.33 3.36 -19.00
CA GLN A 371 1.96 2.52 -20.14
C GLN A 371 1.51 1.14 -19.68
N ILE A 372 2.21 0.57 -18.68
CA ILE A 372 1.85 -0.72 -18.09
C ILE A 372 0.49 -0.65 -17.39
N TRP A 373 0.25 0.42 -16.64
CA TRP A 373 -1.02 0.67 -15.98
C TRP A 373 -2.17 0.85 -16.98
N ALA A 374 -1.95 1.65 -18.03
CA ALA A 374 -2.93 1.84 -19.10
C ALA A 374 -3.28 0.52 -19.79
N ARG A 375 -2.27 -0.31 -20.08
CA ARG A 375 -2.47 -1.66 -20.66
C ARG A 375 -3.41 -2.51 -19.80
N TYR A 376 -3.18 -2.58 -18.49
CA TYR A 376 -4.02 -3.40 -17.61
C TYR A 376 -5.37 -2.77 -17.28
N TYR A 377 -5.48 -1.44 -17.36
CA TYR A 377 -6.75 -0.74 -17.24
C TYR A 377 -7.74 -1.21 -18.31
N GLU A 378 -7.27 -1.36 -19.54
CA GLU A 378 -8.06 -1.83 -20.68
C GLU A 378 -8.28 -3.34 -20.64
N GLN A 379 -7.24 -4.12 -20.36
CA GLN A 379 -7.31 -5.59 -20.45
C GLN A 379 -8.12 -6.25 -19.33
N ARG A 380 -8.11 -5.67 -18.12
CA ARG A 380 -8.73 -6.22 -16.89
C ARG A 380 -8.55 -7.75 -16.81
N PRO A 381 -7.31 -8.23 -16.63
CA PRO A 381 -7.00 -9.63 -16.88
C PRO A 381 -7.68 -10.61 -15.91
N PHE A 382 -8.11 -10.15 -14.74
CA PHE A 382 -8.83 -10.97 -13.76
C PHE A 382 -10.35 -10.84 -13.93
N PRO A 383 -11.10 -11.96 -14.00
CA PRO A 383 -12.55 -11.93 -14.10
C PRO A 383 -13.20 -11.48 -12.78
N PRO A 384 -14.29 -10.68 -12.84
CA PRO A 384 -14.90 -10.03 -11.68
C PRO A 384 -15.41 -10.97 -10.58
N ALA A 385 -16.00 -12.12 -10.95
CA ALA A 385 -16.87 -12.89 -10.05
C ALA A 385 -16.22 -13.59 -8.83
N ASN A 386 -14.93 -13.39 -8.52
CA ASN A 386 -14.17 -14.30 -7.66
C ASN A 386 -13.81 -13.78 -6.26
N ASN A 387 -14.26 -12.58 -5.87
CA ASN A 387 -14.12 -12.06 -4.49
C ASN A 387 -12.69 -12.26 -3.95
N TYR A 388 -11.69 -11.70 -4.64
CA TYR A 388 -10.30 -12.08 -4.41
C TYR A 388 -9.70 -11.52 -3.11
N MET A 389 -10.09 -10.30 -2.75
CA MET A 389 -9.55 -9.54 -1.63
C MET A 389 -10.63 -8.59 -1.10
N ARG A 390 -10.53 -8.15 0.17
CA ARG A 390 -11.47 -7.17 0.72
C ARG A 390 -11.35 -5.81 0.02
N ASN A 391 -12.46 -5.23 -0.43
CA ASN A 391 -12.46 -3.96 -1.18
C ASN A 391 -11.79 -2.85 -0.40
N ALA A 392 -12.08 -2.78 0.90
CA ALA A 392 -11.46 -1.84 1.81
C ALA A 392 -9.93 -1.94 1.86
N MET A 393 -9.38 -3.15 1.78
CA MET A 393 -7.94 -3.34 1.76
C MET A 393 -7.36 -2.87 0.43
N ILE A 394 -7.99 -3.21 -0.70
CA ILE A 394 -7.53 -2.73 -2.01
C ILE A 394 -7.54 -1.20 -2.05
N LYS A 395 -8.62 -0.57 -1.56
CA LYS A 395 -8.71 0.89 -1.41
C LYS A 395 -7.60 1.43 -0.52
N ALA A 396 -7.33 0.80 0.62
CA ALA A 396 -6.26 1.23 1.52
C ALA A 396 -4.88 1.14 0.83
N LEU A 397 -4.57 0.01 0.21
CA LEU A 397 -3.32 -0.20 -0.52
C LEU A 397 -3.18 0.81 -1.66
N ALA A 398 -4.23 1.07 -2.45
CA ALA A 398 -4.18 2.04 -3.54
C ALA A 398 -4.09 3.51 -3.08
N THR A 399 -4.85 3.88 -2.05
CA THR A 399 -4.83 5.25 -1.50
C THR A 399 -3.50 5.55 -0.83
N TYR A 400 -2.84 4.54 -0.27
CA TYR A 400 -1.54 4.68 0.38
C TYR A 400 -0.50 5.33 -0.55
N PHE A 401 -0.43 4.92 -1.81
CA PHE A 401 0.66 5.33 -2.71
C PHE A 401 0.36 6.57 -3.54
N GLU A 402 -0.77 7.25 -3.31
CA GLU A 402 -1.34 8.20 -4.27
C GLU A 402 -1.31 7.58 -5.69
N GLY A 403 -1.45 6.25 -5.73
CA GLY A 403 -0.90 5.40 -6.79
C GLY A 403 -1.81 5.35 -8.01
N ALA A 404 -3.09 5.58 -7.81
CA ALA A 404 -4.05 5.70 -8.88
C ALA A 404 -4.91 6.93 -8.62
N ASP A 405 -5.54 7.43 -9.68
CA ASP A 405 -6.82 8.08 -9.47
C ASP A 405 -7.72 7.08 -8.73
N MET A 406 -8.26 7.47 -7.57
CA MET A 406 -9.14 6.60 -6.79
C MET A 406 -10.34 6.13 -7.61
N LYS A 407 -10.78 6.88 -8.63
CA LYS A 407 -11.81 6.45 -9.57
C LYS A 407 -11.37 5.24 -10.40
N VAL A 408 -10.09 5.22 -10.82
CA VAL A 408 -9.52 4.09 -11.57
C VAL A 408 -9.46 2.85 -10.70
N VAL A 409 -8.97 2.99 -9.48
CA VAL A 409 -8.91 1.90 -8.50
C VAL A 409 -10.30 1.43 -8.11
N GLU A 410 -11.25 2.33 -7.89
CA GLU A 410 -12.65 1.99 -7.64
C GLU A 410 -13.26 1.23 -8.82
N SER A 411 -12.93 1.59 -10.05
CA SER A 411 -13.39 0.86 -11.25
C SER A 411 -12.78 -0.54 -11.40
N TRP A 412 -11.61 -0.79 -10.80
CA TRP A 412 -10.99 -2.11 -10.74
C TRP A 412 -11.58 -2.93 -9.59
N ILE A 413 -11.91 -2.29 -8.48
CA ILE A 413 -12.34 -2.96 -7.25
C ILE A 413 -13.83 -3.28 -7.25
N SER A 414 -14.67 -2.44 -7.89
CA SER A 414 -16.13 -2.50 -7.77
C SER A 414 -16.70 -3.89 -8.03
N ASP A 415 -16.04 -4.63 -8.91
CA ASP A 415 -16.52 -5.92 -9.38
C ASP A 415 -15.68 -7.10 -8.87
N GLN A 416 -14.56 -6.88 -8.16
CA GLN A 416 -13.51 -7.90 -7.92
C GLN A 416 -13.33 -8.32 -6.45
N GLY A 417 -13.85 -7.56 -5.49
CA GLY A 417 -13.66 -7.84 -4.06
C GLY A 417 -14.94 -7.87 -3.26
N PHE A 418 -14.82 -8.27 -2.00
CA PHE A 418 -15.95 -8.49 -1.11
C PHE A 418 -15.79 -7.70 0.19
N ASP A 419 -16.86 -7.14 0.71
CA ASP A 419 -16.90 -6.61 2.07
C ASP A 419 -17.99 -7.35 2.85
N THR A 420 -17.65 -8.51 3.40
CA THR A 420 -18.50 -9.17 4.39
C THR A 420 -18.09 -8.74 5.80
N GLN A 421 -19.08 -8.22 6.53
CA GLN A 421 -19.10 -7.90 7.97
C GLN A 421 -18.24 -6.74 8.50
N ILE A 422 -17.11 -6.39 7.90
CA ILE A 422 -16.29 -5.24 8.34
C ILE A 422 -16.46 -4.10 7.32
N GLN A 423 -17.41 -3.20 7.56
CA GLN A 423 -17.51 -1.95 6.81
C GLN A 423 -16.37 -1.02 7.23
N ILE A 424 -15.22 -1.16 6.58
CA ILE A 424 -14.13 -0.19 6.72
C ILE A 424 -14.56 1.05 5.92
N GLN A 425 -14.92 2.12 6.62
CA GLN A 425 -15.24 3.39 5.94
C GLN A 425 -13.99 3.96 5.25
N ASP A 426 -14.17 4.76 4.18
CA ASP A 426 -13.06 5.30 3.38
C ASP A 426 -12.03 6.08 4.22
N ASN A 427 -12.46 6.76 5.30
CA ASN A 427 -11.57 7.43 6.25
C ASN A 427 -10.67 6.45 7.02
N GLN A 428 -11.15 5.24 7.30
CA GLN A 428 -10.42 4.18 7.99
C GLN A 428 -9.43 3.49 7.05
N ALA A 429 -9.83 3.24 5.80
CA ALA A 429 -8.93 2.77 4.75
C ALA A 429 -7.79 3.78 4.53
N LYS A 430 -8.10 5.08 4.46
CA LYS A 430 -7.13 6.18 4.38
C LYS A 430 -6.17 6.24 5.56
N GLU A 431 -6.64 6.02 6.78
CA GLU A 431 -5.73 5.97 7.94
C GLU A 431 -4.85 4.73 7.93
N LEU A 432 -5.42 3.56 7.62
CA LEU A 432 -4.67 2.31 7.56
C LEU A 432 -3.51 2.47 6.56
N ALA A 433 -3.83 2.95 5.36
CA ALA A 433 -2.90 3.34 4.32
C ALA A 433 -1.80 4.28 4.83
N ARG A 434 -2.18 5.38 5.49
CA ARG A 434 -1.22 6.37 6.02
C ARG A 434 -0.31 5.80 7.10
N ARG A 435 -0.82 4.93 7.98
CA ARG A 435 0.04 4.34 9.01
C ARG A 435 1.09 3.45 8.39
N VAL A 436 0.75 2.69 7.35
CA VAL A 436 1.72 1.93 6.54
C VAL A 436 2.77 2.89 5.96
N HIS A 437 2.35 4.03 5.40
CA HIS A 437 3.26 5.08 4.89
C HIS A 437 4.33 5.50 5.86
N ARG A 438 3.92 5.82 7.09
CA ARG A 438 4.84 6.36 8.09
C ARG A 438 5.92 5.34 8.44
N ILE A 439 5.59 4.05 8.42
CA ILE A 439 6.54 3.00 8.78
C ILE A 439 7.50 2.69 7.63
N VAL A 440 7.01 2.68 6.38
CA VAL A 440 7.85 2.50 5.19
C VAL A 440 8.87 3.64 5.03
N ASP A 441 8.45 4.89 5.25
CA ASP A 441 9.33 6.06 5.14
C ASP A 441 10.40 6.13 6.23
N VAL A 442 10.07 5.76 7.48
CA VAL A 442 11.00 5.91 8.61
C VAL A 442 12.17 4.93 8.48
N ASP A 443 11.92 3.72 7.99
CA ASP A 443 12.97 2.71 7.94
C ASP A 443 13.79 2.74 6.65
N THR A 444 13.23 3.21 5.52
CA THR A 444 14.02 3.45 4.30
C THR A 444 15.07 4.54 4.49
N THR A 445 14.89 5.45 5.47
CA THR A 445 15.92 6.41 5.86
C THR A 445 17.05 5.83 6.70
N ILE A 446 16.85 4.66 7.32
CA ILE A 446 17.89 4.01 8.15
C ILE A 446 18.77 3.13 7.26
N GLU A 447 18.21 2.41 6.28
CA GLU A 447 18.96 1.45 5.45
C GLU A 447 19.78 2.08 4.31
N ARG A 448 19.49 3.33 3.90
CA ARG A 448 20.21 4.00 2.79
C ARG A 448 21.58 4.55 3.18
N ASP A 449 21.84 4.79 4.46
CA ASP A 449 23.15 5.29 4.91
C ASP A 449 24.21 4.17 4.98
N ASP A 450 23.81 2.90 5.00
CA ASP A 450 24.75 1.79 5.29
C ASP A 450 25.04 0.83 4.13
N LYS A 451 24.27 0.83 3.01
CA LYS A 451 24.24 -0.36 2.11
C LYS A 451 24.64 -0.17 0.64
N PHE A 452 24.96 1.05 0.17
CA PHE A 452 25.25 1.26 -1.26
C PHE A 452 26.71 0.99 -1.67
N GLU A 453 27.66 0.88 -0.73
CA GLU A 453 29.06 0.59 -1.05
C GLU A 453 29.41 -0.92 -1.12
N GLU A 454 28.63 -1.83 -0.51
CA GLU A 454 29.10 -3.21 -0.31
C GLU A 454 28.74 -4.22 -1.42
N LEU A 455 27.85 -3.90 -2.36
CA LEU A 455 27.25 -4.93 -3.25
C LEU A 455 27.90 -5.12 -4.62
N TRP A 456 28.94 -4.34 -4.96
CA TRP A 456 29.66 -4.48 -6.25
C TRP A 456 31.13 -4.88 -6.09
N ASP A 457 31.69 -4.87 -4.87
CA ASP A 457 33.10 -5.22 -4.63
C ASP A 457 33.36 -6.72 -4.43
N THR A 458 32.33 -7.58 -4.43
CA THR A 458 32.50 -9.03 -4.18
C THR A 458 32.69 -9.90 -5.43
N TYR A 459 32.92 -9.30 -6.61
CA TYR A 459 33.24 -10.04 -7.85
C TYR A 459 34.46 -9.44 -8.59
N GLY A 460 35.45 -8.95 -7.84
CA GLY A 460 36.78 -8.64 -8.35
C GLY A 460 37.81 -9.66 -7.88
N ASP A 461 38.52 -10.27 -8.84
CA ASP A 461 39.77 -11.02 -8.70
C ASP A 461 39.74 -12.36 -7.95
N THR A 462 39.26 -13.40 -8.65
CA THR A 462 40.04 -14.65 -8.68
C THR A 462 41.05 -14.55 -9.80
N ASP A 463 42.18 -13.92 -9.50
CA ASP A 463 43.38 -14.01 -10.32
C ASP A 463 43.84 -15.46 -10.37
N ASP A 464 44.11 -15.89 -11.60
CA ASP A 464 44.84 -17.10 -11.96
C ASP A 464 46.24 -17.07 -11.28
N GLU A 465 46.50 -18.01 -10.38
CA GLU A 465 47.87 -18.43 -10.05
C GLU A 465 48.00 -19.95 -10.23
N GLU A 466 48.79 -20.29 -11.26
CA GLU A 466 49.55 -21.52 -11.59
C GLU A 466 49.11 -22.92 -11.12
#